data_AF-V7CMU1-F1
#
_entry.id   AF-V7CMU1-F1
#
_cell.length_a   1.000
_cell.length_b   1.000
_cell.length_c   1.000
_cell.angle_alpha   90.00
_cell.angle_beta   90.00
_cell.angle_gamma   90.00
#
_symmetry.space_group_name_H-M   'P 1'
#
loop_
_entity.id
_entity.type
_entity.pdbx_description
1 polymer ?
#
loop_
_entity_poly.entity_id
_entity_poly.type
_entity_poly.pdbx_seq_one_letter_code
_entity_poly.pdbx_strand_id
1 'polypeptide(L)'
;MSGTSVLCQSHLLSLPNNPPQNSELNAKFNEQGWLSLLKRCKSMEEFKQVHAQILKLGLFLDSFCGSNLVATCALSRWGSMEYACSIFRQIEEPGSFEYNTMIRGNVNNMNLEKALLLYVEMLEKGIEHDNFTYPFVLKACSLLGALKEGVQIHGQVFKAGLEDDTFVQNGLISMYGKCGEINHACALFEQMDEKSVASWSSIIGAHARVELWQDCLMLLGDMSSEGRHRAEESILVTALSACTHLGSPNLGRCIHGILLRNISELNVVVKTSLIDMYVKCGSLEKGLCVFQSMAVKNRYSYTVMISGLAFHGRGREALRVFSEMVEEGLAPDDVVYVGVLSACSHAGLVNEGLQCFNSMQLVHKIKPTIQHYGCMVDLMGRAGMLKEACDLIKGMQIKPNDVIWRSLLSACKVHLNLEIGEVAAENVFKLNQHNPGDYLVLASMYARAQKWTDVARIRTEMAEKHLVQTPGFSLVEANRKVHKFVSQDKSQPQCDTIYDMIHQMEWQLKFEGYAPDTSQVLLDVDEEEKRQRLKYHSQKLAIAFALIQTSEGSPVRISRNLRMCSDCHTYTKFISMIYEREISVRDRNRFHHFKDGTCSCKDYW
;
A
#
# COMPACT_ATOMS: atom_id res chain seq x y z
N MET A 1 -4.50 -92.47 38.66
CA MET A 1 -4.29 -93.47 39.73
C MET A 1 -3.22 -94.43 39.22
N SER A 2 -2.12 -94.76 39.89
CA SER A 2 -1.51 -94.33 41.18
C SER A 2 0.00 -94.06 40.93
N GLY A 3 0.76 -93.28 41.72
CA GLY A 3 1.30 -93.60 43.06
C GLY A 3 2.20 -94.86 43.04
N THR A 4 3.46 -94.90 43.53
CA THR A 4 4.30 -93.98 44.36
C THR A 4 5.74 -94.61 44.49
N SER A 5 6.87 -93.99 44.89
CA SER A 5 7.29 -92.60 45.24
C SER A 5 8.80 -92.49 45.61
N VAL A 6 9.38 -91.25 45.60
CA VAL A 6 10.34 -90.68 46.59
C VAL A 6 11.90 -90.87 46.51
N LEU A 7 12.57 -89.71 46.31
CA LEU A 7 13.87 -89.17 46.83
C LEU A 7 15.29 -89.46 46.25
N CYS A 8 16.06 -88.35 46.25
CA CYS A 8 17.53 -88.19 46.37
C CYS A 8 18.46 -88.57 45.18
N GLN A 9 19.52 -87.80 44.83
CA GLN A 9 19.91 -86.44 45.28
C GLN A 9 20.93 -85.78 44.33
N SER A 10 20.77 -84.50 44.00
CA SER A 10 21.89 -83.58 43.68
C SER A 10 21.41 -82.13 43.64
N HIS A 11 21.97 -81.25 44.49
CA HIS A 11 21.77 -79.80 44.40
C HIS A 11 22.85 -79.16 43.52
N LEU A 12 22.50 -78.06 42.83
CA LEU A 12 23.22 -76.79 43.00
C LEU A 12 22.46 -75.61 42.37
N LEU A 13 22.02 -74.70 43.26
CA LEU A 13 21.65 -73.28 43.05
C LEU A 13 20.49 -72.91 42.10
N SER A 14 19.70 -71.96 42.58
CA SER A 14 18.49 -71.41 41.96
C SER A 14 18.66 -69.93 41.59
N LEU A 15 18.02 -69.49 40.51
CA LEU A 15 17.56 -68.12 40.34
C LEU A 15 16.06 -68.12 39.99
N PRO A 16 15.24 -67.22 40.57
CA PRO A 16 13.79 -67.26 40.38
C PRO A 16 13.35 -66.56 39.08
N ASN A 17 12.29 -67.10 38.47
CA ASN A 17 11.57 -66.43 37.38
C ASN A 17 10.83 -65.19 37.90
N ASN A 18 10.96 -64.07 37.19
CA ASN A 18 9.86 -63.13 36.91
C ASN A 18 10.30 -62.09 35.85
N PRO A 19 9.55 -61.89 34.75
CA PRO A 19 9.78 -60.76 33.86
C PRO A 19 9.30 -59.46 34.54
N PRO A 20 10.07 -58.36 34.51
CA PRO A 20 9.73 -57.15 35.25
C PRO A 20 8.70 -56.27 34.52
N GLN A 21 7.67 -55.83 35.23
CA GLN A 21 6.63 -54.90 34.74
C GLN A 21 7.14 -53.43 34.64
N ASN A 22 8.31 -53.22 34.00
CA ASN A 22 9.07 -51.96 34.03
C ASN A 22 9.19 -51.25 32.66
N SER A 23 8.51 -51.71 31.61
CA SER A 23 8.59 -51.10 30.27
C SER A 23 7.96 -49.71 30.21
N GLU A 24 6.69 -49.58 30.62
CA GLU A 24 5.89 -48.35 30.47
C GLU A 24 6.40 -47.17 31.31
N LEU A 25 6.99 -47.44 32.48
CA LEU A 25 7.54 -46.43 33.38
C LEU A 25 8.85 -45.83 32.86
N ASN A 26 9.68 -46.61 32.16
CA ASN A 26 10.93 -46.13 31.57
C ASN A 26 10.71 -45.34 30.27
N ALA A 27 9.66 -45.66 29.50
CA ALA A 27 9.29 -44.89 28.31
C ALA A 27 8.94 -43.42 28.65
N LYS A 28 7.98 -43.24 29.57
CA LYS A 28 7.48 -41.92 29.99
C LYS A 28 8.56 -41.02 30.62
N PHE A 29 9.58 -41.60 31.24
CA PHE A 29 10.70 -40.84 31.80
C PHE A 29 11.68 -40.35 30.71
N ASN A 30 11.79 -41.06 29.58
CA ASN A 30 12.57 -40.62 28.41
C ASN A 30 11.85 -39.55 27.57
N GLU A 31 10.52 -39.67 27.39
CA GLU A 31 9.68 -38.74 26.60
C GLU A 31 9.91 -37.28 26.98
N GLN A 32 9.77 -36.95 28.27
CA GLN A 32 9.95 -35.59 28.77
C GLN A 32 11.41 -35.11 28.64
N GLY A 33 12.36 -36.05 28.71
CA GLY A 33 13.79 -35.79 28.53
C GLY A 33 14.11 -35.26 27.14
N TRP A 34 13.81 -36.01 26.08
CA TRP A 34 14.15 -35.57 24.72
C TRP A 34 13.28 -34.40 24.24
N LEU A 35 12.02 -34.28 24.69
CA LEU A 35 11.20 -33.08 24.46
C LEU A 35 11.87 -31.81 25.01
N SER A 36 12.54 -31.91 26.16
CA SER A 36 13.30 -30.78 26.72
C SER A 36 14.54 -30.43 25.90
N LEU A 37 15.19 -31.41 25.26
CA LEU A 37 16.35 -31.20 24.40
C LEU A 37 15.96 -30.57 23.07
N LEU A 38 14.89 -31.04 22.42
CA LEU A 38 14.36 -30.42 21.19
C LEU A 38 13.97 -28.95 21.42
N LYS A 39 13.24 -28.66 22.51
CA LYS A 39 12.83 -27.29 22.89
C LYS A 39 14.02 -26.39 23.27
N ARG A 40 15.21 -26.95 23.51
CA ARG A 40 16.45 -26.20 23.80
C ARG A 40 17.33 -25.94 22.58
N CYS A 41 17.05 -26.57 21.44
CA CYS A 41 17.82 -26.38 20.21
C CYS A 41 17.67 -24.96 19.66
N LYS A 42 18.80 -24.36 19.29
CA LYS A 42 18.94 -23.01 18.73
C LYS A 42 19.57 -23.02 17.34
N SER A 43 20.08 -24.15 16.87
CA SER A 43 20.67 -24.33 15.54
C SER A 43 20.30 -25.68 14.92
N MET A 44 20.44 -25.79 13.60
CA MET A 44 20.32 -27.06 12.89
C MET A 44 21.40 -28.08 13.28
N GLU A 45 22.53 -27.65 13.84
CA GLU A 45 23.61 -28.55 14.25
C GLU A 45 23.27 -29.25 15.57
N GLU A 46 22.79 -28.50 16.56
CA GLU A 46 22.24 -29.04 17.81
C GLU A 46 21.06 -29.98 17.52
N PHE A 47 20.13 -29.55 16.65
CA PHE A 47 18.99 -30.37 16.25
C PHE A 47 19.40 -31.67 15.55
N LYS A 48 20.38 -31.62 14.62
CA LYS A 48 20.93 -32.82 13.96
C LYS A 48 21.60 -33.77 14.96
N GLN A 49 22.28 -33.26 15.99
CA GLN A 49 22.86 -34.08 17.05
C GLN A 49 21.77 -34.79 17.87
N VAL A 50 20.71 -34.10 18.28
CA VAL A 50 19.58 -34.71 19.01
C VAL A 50 18.83 -35.72 18.14
N HIS A 51 18.59 -35.41 16.87
CA HIS A 51 17.97 -36.35 15.92
C HIS A 51 18.82 -37.63 15.73
N ALA A 52 20.14 -37.49 15.57
CA ALA A 52 21.04 -38.64 15.46
C ALA A 52 21.09 -39.50 16.75
N GLN A 53 20.90 -38.89 17.93
CA GLN A 53 20.76 -39.63 19.19
C GLN A 53 19.44 -40.41 19.24
N ILE A 54 18.31 -39.80 18.85
CA ILE A 54 16.99 -40.46 18.77
C ILE A 54 17.03 -41.67 17.83
N LEU A 55 17.62 -41.51 16.64
CA LEU A 55 17.84 -42.60 15.68
C LEU A 55 18.71 -43.72 16.28
N LYS A 56 19.85 -43.39 16.90
CA LYS A 56 20.76 -44.37 17.51
C LYS A 56 20.13 -45.14 18.68
N LEU A 57 19.16 -44.55 19.37
CA LEU A 57 18.43 -45.18 20.47
C LEU A 57 17.21 -45.99 19.99
N GLY A 58 16.92 -46.04 18.70
CA GLY A 58 15.75 -46.72 18.12
C GLY A 58 14.41 -46.02 18.39
N LEU A 59 14.44 -44.86 19.06
CA LEU A 59 13.25 -44.12 19.49
C LEU A 59 12.47 -43.48 18.33
N PHE A 60 13.03 -43.45 17.11
CA PHE A 60 12.35 -42.94 15.93
C PHE A 60 11.15 -43.81 15.48
N LEU A 61 11.07 -45.06 15.94
CA LEU A 61 9.91 -45.94 15.70
C LEU A 61 8.68 -45.58 16.56
N ASP A 62 8.84 -44.70 17.56
CA ASP A 62 7.70 -44.03 18.19
C ASP A 62 7.23 -42.88 17.30
N SER A 63 5.98 -42.97 16.83
CA SER A 63 5.33 -41.94 16.02
C SER A 63 5.46 -40.55 16.67
N PHE A 64 5.26 -40.46 18.00
CA PHE A 64 5.29 -39.19 18.73
C PHE A 64 6.69 -38.54 18.76
N CYS A 65 7.78 -39.32 18.79
CA CYS A 65 9.14 -38.83 18.57
C CYS A 65 9.29 -38.23 17.15
N GLY A 66 8.76 -38.92 16.12
CA GLY A 66 8.74 -38.45 14.74
C GLY A 66 7.97 -37.13 14.57
N SER A 67 6.74 -37.06 15.08
CA SER A 67 5.87 -35.87 15.09
C SER A 67 6.61 -34.63 15.59
N ASN A 68 7.25 -34.74 16.76
CA ASN A 68 7.92 -33.62 17.42
C ASN A 68 9.22 -33.21 16.73
N LEU A 69 9.96 -34.15 16.12
CA LEU A 69 11.11 -33.85 15.27
C LEU A 69 10.69 -33.04 14.04
N VAL A 70 9.65 -33.48 13.33
CA VAL A 70 9.11 -32.77 12.14
C VAL A 70 8.63 -31.37 12.54
N ALA A 71 7.83 -31.24 13.60
CA ALA A 71 7.32 -29.96 14.08
C ALA A 71 8.43 -28.99 14.52
N THR A 72 9.42 -29.48 15.26
CA THR A 72 10.57 -28.65 15.68
C THR A 72 11.38 -28.17 14.46
N CYS A 73 11.59 -29.03 13.45
CA CYS A 73 12.38 -28.68 12.27
C CYS A 73 11.63 -27.80 11.25
N ALA A 74 10.30 -27.95 11.12
CA ALA A 74 9.49 -27.23 10.14
C ALA A 74 9.04 -25.83 10.62
N LEU A 75 8.93 -25.62 11.93
CA LEU A 75 8.33 -24.41 12.52
C LEU A 75 9.33 -23.49 13.26
N SER A 76 10.55 -23.96 13.54
CA SER A 76 11.60 -23.13 14.18
C SER A 76 12.22 -22.14 13.20
N ARG A 77 12.58 -20.93 13.69
CA ARG A 77 13.25 -19.88 12.89
C ARG A 77 14.61 -20.30 12.29
N TRP A 78 15.28 -21.26 12.93
CA TRP A 78 16.54 -21.84 12.45
C TRP A 78 16.33 -23.12 11.62
N GLY A 79 15.09 -23.57 11.47
CA GLY A 79 14.73 -24.85 10.87
C GLY A 79 15.00 -24.95 9.37
N SER A 80 14.93 -26.18 8.84
CA SER A 80 15.05 -26.47 7.42
C SER A 80 13.85 -27.27 6.93
N MET A 81 13.08 -26.71 6.00
CA MET A 81 11.91 -27.38 5.43
C MET A 81 12.31 -28.63 4.62
N GLU A 82 13.49 -28.63 4.01
CA GLU A 82 14.05 -29.80 3.31
C GLU A 82 14.40 -30.93 4.29
N TYR A 83 15.05 -30.60 5.40
CA TYR A 83 15.38 -31.59 6.43
C TYR A 83 14.10 -32.11 7.11
N ALA A 84 13.11 -31.25 7.38
CA ALA A 84 11.79 -31.67 7.84
C ALA A 84 11.10 -32.63 6.85
N CYS A 85 11.17 -32.37 5.53
CA CYS A 85 10.70 -33.32 4.50
C CYS A 85 11.44 -34.66 4.54
N SER A 86 12.74 -34.66 4.84
CA SER A 86 13.53 -35.90 4.97
C SER A 86 13.12 -36.73 6.19
N ILE A 87 12.77 -36.08 7.31
CA ILE A 87 12.28 -36.75 8.53
C ILE A 87 10.86 -37.30 8.30
N PHE A 88 9.96 -36.46 7.78
CA PHE A 88 8.57 -36.82 7.48
C PHE A 88 8.45 -38.06 6.58
N ARG A 89 9.31 -38.18 5.56
CA ARG A 89 9.37 -39.34 4.65
C ARG A 89 9.88 -40.65 5.28
N GLN A 90 10.37 -40.62 6.52
CA GLN A 90 10.79 -41.81 7.26
C GLN A 90 9.73 -42.27 8.27
N ILE A 91 8.65 -41.50 8.47
CA ILE A 91 7.51 -41.92 9.28
C ILE A 91 6.65 -42.86 8.43
N GLU A 92 6.40 -44.08 8.94
CA GLU A 92 5.68 -45.12 8.18
C GLU A 92 4.18 -44.80 8.03
N GLU A 93 3.54 -44.36 9.12
CA GLU A 93 2.12 -43.95 9.16
C GLU A 93 1.98 -42.50 9.68
N PRO A 94 2.26 -41.48 8.85
CA PRO A 94 2.06 -40.07 9.23
C PRO A 94 0.57 -39.72 9.26
N GLY A 95 0.11 -39.12 10.36
CA GLY A 95 -1.27 -38.71 10.56
C GLY A 95 -1.50 -37.21 10.35
N SER A 96 -2.69 -36.74 10.75
CA SER A 96 -3.13 -35.36 10.52
C SER A 96 -2.18 -34.32 11.12
N PHE A 97 -1.57 -34.59 12.28
CA PHE A 97 -0.60 -33.68 12.90
C PHE A 97 0.65 -33.46 12.04
N GLU A 98 1.19 -34.53 11.44
CA GLU A 98 2.37 -34.48 10.58
C GLU A 98 2.06 -33.72 9.29
N TYR A 99 0.93 -34.02 8.62
CA TYR A 99 0.52 -33.29 7.42
C TYR A 99 0.23 -31.81 7.73
N ASN A 100 -0.54 -31.50 8.79
CA ASN A 100 -0.81 -30.13 9.20
C ASN A 100 0.47 -29.34 9.49
N THR A 101 1.43 -29.97 10.17
CA THR A 101 2.77 -29.42 10.42
C THR A 101 3.53 -29.14 9.12
N MET A 102 3.52 -30.07 8.18
CA MET A 102 4.24 -29.96 6.91
C MET A 102 3.59 -28.94 5.95
N ILE A 103 2.26 -28.89 5.87
CA ILE A 103 1.49 -27.89 5.13
C ILE A 103 1.80 -26.50 5.70
N ARG A 104 1.66 -26.31 7.02
CA ARG A 104 1.99 -25.07 7.73
C ARG A 104 3.44 -24.63 7.50
N GLY A 105 4.39 -25.56 7.61
CA GLY A 105 5.80 -25.29 7.37
C GLY A 105 6.08 -24.81 5.95
N ASN A 106 5.49 -25.44 4.93
CA ASN A 106 5.65 -25.01 3.54
C ASN A 106 4.99 -23.64 3.28
N VAL A 107 3.80 -23.37 3.82
CA VAL A 107 3.13 -22.04 3.72
C VAL A 107 3.97 -20.94 4.36
N ASN A 108 4.51 -21.17 5.56
CA ASN A 108 5.38 -20.20 6.24
C ASN A 108 6.67 -19.89 5.46
N ASN A 109 7.15 -20.84 4.65
CA ASN A 109 8.33 -20.69 3.79
C ASN A 109 7.98 -20.32 2.33
N MET A 110 6.73 -19.88 2.06
CA MET A 110 6.25 -19.51 0.71
C MET A 110 6.30 -20.64 -0.34
N ASN A 111 6.43 -21.90 0.07
CA ASN A 111 6.38 -23.09 -0.80
C ASN A 111 4.92 -23.52 -1.05
N LEU A 112 4.11 -22.59 -1.58
CA LEU A 112 2.64 -22.65 -1.57
C LEU A 112 2.07 -23.85 -2.36
N GLU A 113 2.58 -24.10 -3.56
CA GLU A 113 2.15 -25.24 -4.40
C GLU A 113 2.42 -26.57 -3.69
N LYS A 114 3.57 -26.70 -3.03
CA LYS A 114 3.96 -27.89 -2.27
C LYS A 114 3.09 -28.10 -1.03
N ALA A 115 2.56 -27.03 -0.43
CA ALA A 115 1.57 -27.15 0.64
C ALA A 115 0.23 -27.70 0.12
N LEU A 116 -0.20 -27.30 -1.08
CA LEU A 116 -1.39 -27.87 -1.72
C LEU A 116 -1.18 -29.32 -2.15
N LEU A 117 -0.01 -29.67 -2.70
CA LEU A 117 0.32 -31.06 -3.06
C LEU A 117 0.33 -31.99 -1.84
N LEU A 118 0.84 -31.53 -0.69
CA LEU A 118 0.77 -32.29 0.57
C LEU A 118 -0.66 -32.48 1.07
N TYR A 119 -1.56 -31.52 0.83
CA TYR A 119 -2.98 -31.69 1.14
C TYR A 119 -3.66 -32.68 0.20
N VAL A 120 -3.30 -32.70 -1.10
CA VAL A 120 -3.78 -33.75 -2.04
C VAL A 120 -3.27 -35.13 -1.61
N GLU A 121 -2.00 -35.28 -1.23
CA GLU A 121 -1.43 -36.53 -0.72
C GLU A 121 -2.16 -37.03 0.56
N MET A 122 -2.54 -36.10 1.46
CA MET A 122 -3.34 -36.38 2.66
C MET A 122 -4.74 -36.92 2.31
N LEU A 123 -5.41 -36.31 1.33
CA LEU A 123 -6.72 -36.74 0.82
C LEU A 123 -6.63 -38.11 0.12
N GLU A 124 -5.63 -38.34 -0.72
CA GLU A 124 -5.41 -39.60 -1.44
C GLU A 124 -5.16 -40.78 -0.49
N LYS A 125 -4.53 -40.52 0.67
CA LYS A 125 -4.33 -41.50 1.75
C LYS A 125 -5.54 -41.67 2.67
N GLY A 126 -6.61 -40.89 2.50
CA GLY A 126 -7.81 -40.95 3.34
C GLY A 126 -7.59 -40.46 4.78
N ILE A 127 -6.60 -39.60 5.01
CA ILE A 127 -6.24 -39.09 6.34
C ILE A 127 -7.21 -37.96 6.72
N GLU A 128 -7.75 -38.00 7.94
CA GLU A 128 -8.75 -37.06 8.42
C GLU A 128 -8.22 -35.63 8.50
N HIS A 129 -8.86 -34.71 7.77
CA HIS A 129 -8.60 -33.27 7.80
C HIS A 129 -9.39 -32.58 8.93
N ASP A 130 -8.76 -31.62 9.61
CA ASP A 130 -9.32 -30.95 10.78
C ASP A 130 -9.31 -29.41 10.63
N ASN A 131 -9.79 -28.71 11.65
CA ASN A 131 -9.74 -27.24 11.72
C ASN A 131 -8.32 -26.66 11.83
N PHE A 132 -7.28 -27.48 11.99
CA PHE A 132 -5.87 -27.07 11.86
C PHE A 132 -5.35 -27.25 10.42
N THR A 133 -5.94 -28.15 9.61
CA THR A 133 -5.61 -28.31 8.18
C THR A 133 -6.07 -27.10 7.38
N TYR A 134 -7.38 -26.83 7.41
CA TYR A 134 -8.03 -25.90 6.49
C TYR A 134 -7.45 -24.47 6.48
N PRO A 135 -7.13 -23.83 7.61
CA PRO A 135 -6.60 -22.46 7.61
C PRO A 135 -5.30 -22.30 6.83
N PHE A 136 -4.42 -23.30 6.79
CA PHE A 136 -3.15 -23.22 6.05
C PHE A 136 -3.32 -23.54 4.56
N VAL A 137 -4.18 -24.51 4.20
CA VAL A 137 -4.49 -24.80 2.78
C VAL A 137 -5.20 -23.60 2.14
N LEU A 138 -6.20 -23.03 2.82
CA LEU A 138 -6.85 -21.78 2.43
C LEU A 138 -5.87 -20.61 2.35
N LYS A 139 -4.88 -20.53 3.26
CA LYS A 139 -3.81 -19.53 3.18
C LYS A 139 -2.96 -19.71 1.92
N ALA A 140 -2.63 -20.93 1.53
CA ALA A 140 -1.91 -21.21 0.29
C ALA A 140 -2.70 -20.74 -0.94
N CYS A 141 -3.99 -21.11 -1.04
CA CYS A 141 -4.88 -20.62 -2.10
C CYS A 141 -4.94 -19.08 -2.12
N SER A 142 -5.06 -18.44 -0.95
CA SER A 142 -5.09 -16.98 -0.79
C SER A 142 -3.80 -16.26 -1.23
N LEU A 143 -2.67 -16.97 -1.28
CA LEU A 143 -1.38 -16.41 -1.70
C LEU A 143 -1.05 -16.73 -3.17
N LEU A 144 -1.64 -17.79 -3.73
CA LEU A 144 -1.57 -18.14 -5.14
C LEU A 144 -2.65 -17.47 -6.01
N GLY A 145 -3.74 -16.97 -5.42
CA GLY A 145 -4.95 -16.56 -6.16
C GLY A 145 -5.76 -17.76 -6.69
N ALA A 146 -5.58 -18.93 -6.09
CA ALA A 146 -6.15 -20.21 -6.51
C ALA A 146 -7.62 -20.33 -6.07
N LEU A 147 -8.50 -19.57 -6.72
CA LEU A 147 -9.93 -19.44 -6.36
C LEU A 147 -10.70 -20.75 -6.54
N LYS A 148 -10.44 -21.52 -7.61
CA LYS A 148 -11.19 -22.75 -7.91
C LYS A 148 -10.94 -23.80 -6.83
N GLU A 149 -9.68 -23.93 -6.48
CA GLU A 149 -9.14 -24.78 -5.43
C GLU A 149 -9.70 -24.33 -4.07
N GLY A 150 -9.68 -23.03 -3.77
CA GLY A 150 -10.27 -22.47 -2.57
C GLY A 150 -11.78 -22.71 -2.42
N VAL A 151 -12.54 -22.67 -3.52
CA VAL A 151 -13.98 -23.00 -3.54
C VAL A 151 -14.21 -24.51 -3.35
N GLN A 152 -13.36 -25.37 -3.93
CA GLN A 152 -13.41 -26.82 -3.68
C GLN A 152 -13.15 -27.13 -2.19
N ILE A 153 -12.14 -26.48 -1.60
CA ILE A 153 -11.80 -26.62 -0.18
C ILE A 153 -12.93 -26.11 0.72
N HIS A 154 -13.60 -25.00 0.38
CA HIS A 154 -14.80 -24.56 1.10
C HIS A 154 -15.93 -25.63 1.05
N GLY A 155 -16.11 -26.29 -0.09
CA GLY A 155 -17.01 -27.43 -0.22
C GLY A 155 -16.56 -28.70 0.53
N GLN A 156 -15.31 -28.78 1.01
CA GLN A 156 -14.82 -29.83 1.90
C GLN A 156 -15.02 -29.45 3.38
N VAL A 157 -14.80 -28.18 3.75
CA VAL A 157 -15.13 -27.62 5.09
C VAL A 157 -16.58 -27.92 5.47
N PHE A 158 -17.53 -27.58 4.60
CA PHE A 158 -18.97 -27.83 4.83
C PHE A 158 -19.32 -29.34 4.90
N LYS A 159 -18.55 -30.21 4.25
CA LYS A 159 -18.72 -31.67 4.37
C LYS A 159 -18.12 -32.25 5.65
N ALA A 160 -17.22 -31.51 6.30
CA ALA A 160 -16.57 -31.89 7.54
C ALA A 160 -17.33 -31.40 8.79
N GLY A 161 -18.39 -30.60 8.65
CA GLY A 161 -19.08 -29.97 9.78
C GLY A 161 -18.25 -28.87 10.45
N LEU A 162 -17.42 -28.17 9.67
CA LEU A 162 -16.49 -27.13 10.13
C LEU A 162 -16.85 -25.74 9.60
N GLU A 163 -18.04 -25.57 9.03
CA GLU A 163 -18.58 -24.29 8.55
C GLU A 163 -18.68 -23.22 9.64
N ASP A 164 -18.89 -23.63 10.90
CA ASP A 164 -18.98 -22.74 12.08
C ASP A 164 -17.65 -22.54 12.82
N ASP A 165 -16.55 -23.20 12.41
CA ASP A 165 -15.26 -23.02 13.07
C ASP A 165 -14.67 -21.64 12.75
N THR A 166 -14.49 -20.81 13.77
CA THR A 166 -14.02 -19.42 13.64
C THR A 166 -12.65 -19.32 12.95
N PHE A 167 -11.73 -20.28 13.13
CA PHE A 167 -10.42 -20.26 12.46
C PHE A 167 -10.56 -20.60 10.97
N VAL A 168 -11.44 -21.55 10.63
CA VAL A 168 -11.74 -21.92 9.24
C VAL A 168 -12.50 -20.79 8.53
N GLN A 169 -13.53 -20.20 9.14
CA GLN A 169 -14.25 -19.03 8.63
C GLN A 169 -13.29 -17.85 8.37
N ASN A 170 -12.38 -17.55 9.30
CA ASN A 170 -11.33 -16.55 9.10
C ASN A 170 -10.40 -16.88 7.90
N GLY A 171 -10.05 -18.16 7.74
CA GLY A 171 -9.31 -18.67 6.58
C GLY A 171 -10.06 -18.43 5.26
N LEU A 172 -11.37 -18.71 5.23
CA LEU A 172 -12.24 -18.54 4.07
C LEU A 172 -12.41 -17.07 3.69
N ILE A 173 -12.70 -16.18 4.65
CA ILE A 173 -12.79 -14.71 4.44
C ILE A 173 -11.46 -14.19 3.86
N SER A 174 -10.33 -14.62 4.42
CA SER A 174 -9.00 -14.24 3.93
C SER A 174 -8.73 -14.79 2.51
N MET A 175 -9.20 -16.00 2.19
CA MET A 175 -9.05 -16.64 0.87
C MET A 175 -9.91 -15.95 -0.19
N TYR A 176 -11.23 -15.88 -0.02
CA TYR A 176 -12.15 -15.25 -0.97
C TYR A 176 -11.76 -13.81 -1.25
N GLY A 177 -11.54 -13.02 -0.19
CA GLY A 177 -11.10 -11.64 -0.33
C GLY A 177 -9.76 -11.52 -1.05
N LYS A 178 -8.85 -12.50 -0.97
CA LYS A 178 -7.56 -12.48 -1.68
C LYS A 178 -7.64 -12.91 -3.14
N CYS A 179 -8.60 -13.75 -3.47
CA CYS A 179 -8.96 -14.08 -4.84
C CYS A 179 -9.82 -13.01 -5.54
N GLY A 180 -10.13 -11.89 -4.87
CA GLY A 180 -10.94 -10.77 -5.40
C GLY A 180 -12.44 -10.88 -5.11
N GLU A 181 -12.89 -12.00 -4.56
CA GLU A 181 -14.29 -12.32 -4.27
C GLU A 181 -14.77 -11.68 -2.97
N ILE A 182 -14.81 -10.34 -2.95
CA ILE A 182 -15.15 -9.56 -1.75
C ILE A 182 -16.57 -9.88 -1.23
N ASN A 183 -17.55 -10.06 -2.12
CA ASN A 183 -18.93 -10.37 -1.75
C ASN A 183 -19.06 -11.69 -0.97
N HIS A 184 -18.30 -12.72 -1.37
CA HIS A 184 -18.23 -14.00 -0.67
C HIS A 184 -17.58 -13.87 0.71
N ALA A 185 -16.55 -13.01 0.83
CA ALA A 185 -15.92 -12.70 2.11
C ALA A 185 -16.86 -11.91 3.06
N CYS A 186 -17.67 -10.97 2.53
CA CYS A 186 -18.68 -10.26 3.31
C CYS A 186 -19.79 -11.20 3.80
N ALA A 187 -20.37 -12.03 2.92
CA ALA A 187 -21.43 -12.97 3.29
C ALA A 187 -20.99 -13.93 4.40
N LEU A 188 -19.78 -14.48 4.32
CA LEU A 188 -19.19 -15.30 5.38
C LEU A 188 -19.02 -14.52 6.69
N PHE A 189 -18.49 -13.28 6.63
CA PHE A 189 -18.28 -12.45 7.82
C PHE A 189 -19.60 -12.07 8.50
N GLU A 190 -20.64 -11.74 7.72
CA GLU A 190 -21.99 -11.45 8.20
C GLU A 190 -22.58 -12.65 8.96
N GLN A 191 -22.42 -13.87 8.41
CA GLN A 191 -22.89 -15.14 8.97
C GLN A 191 -22.19 -15.58 10.27
N MET A 192 -21.03 -15.01 10.65
CA MET A 192 -20.35 -15.38 11.90
C MET A 192 -21.12 -14.90 13.15
N ASP A 193 -21.60 -15.82 13.99
CA ASP A 193 -22.23 -15.48 15.29
C ASP A 193 -21.24 -14.74 16.22
N GLU A 194 -19.99 -15.23 16.35
CA GLU A 194 -18.93 -14.57 17.12
C GLU A 194 -17.78 -14.08 16.22
N LYS A 195 -17.71 -12.76 16.03
CA LYS A 195 -16.71 -12.09 15.18
C LYS A 195 -15.44 -11.78 15.97
N SER A 196 -14.40 -12.58 15.78
CA SER A 196 -13.09 -12.40 16.44
C SER A 196 -12.28 -11.22 15.88
N VAL A 197 -11.21 -10.82 16.59
CA VAL A 197 -10.22 -9.82 16.08
C VAL A 197 -9.62 -10.24 14.74
N ALA A 198 -9.40 -11.55 14.53
CA ALA A 198 -8.91 -12.09 13.26
C ALA A 198 -9.97 -12.03 12.14
N SER A 199 -11.26 -12.02 12.49
CA SER A 199 -12.39 -11.86 11.56
C SER A 199 -12.44 -10.43 11.04
N TRP A 200 -12.43 -9.46 11.96
CA TRP A 200 -12.32 -8.03 11.65
C TRP A 200 -11.06 -7.72 10.83
N SER A 201 -9.90 -8.28 11.21
CA SER A 201 -8.65 -8.17 10.45
C SER A 201 -8.77 -8.72 9.02
N SER A 202 -9.46 -9.85 8.85
CA SER A 202 -9.60 -10.52 7.55
C SER A 202 -10.54 -9.77 6.61
N ILE A 203 -11.66 -9.25 7.11
CA ILE A 203 -12.63 -8.50 6.28
C ILE A 203 -12.14 -7.08 5.95
N ILE A 204 -11.49 -6.37 6.88
CA ILE A 204 -10.86 -5.06 6.61
C ILE A 204 -9.67 -5.25 5.64
N GLY A 205 -8.85 -6.29 5.85
CA GLY A 205 -7.77 -6.69 4.92
C GLY A 205 -8.27 -7.27 3.59
N ALA A 206 -9.58 -7.50 3.43
CA ALA A 206 -10.22 -7.80 2.16
C ALA A 206 -10.55 -6.51 1.40
N HIS A 207 -11.35 -5.63 2.01
CA HIS A 207 -11.74 -4.33 1.45
C HIS A 207 -10.54 -3.47 1.03
N ALA A 208 -9.47 -3.44 1.84
CA ALA A 208 -8.30 -2.61 1.58
C ALA A 208 -7.53 -2.97 0.30
N ARG A 209 -7.66 -4.21 -0.20
CA ARG A 209 -6.97 -4.66 -1.42
C ARG A 209 -7.83 -4.60 -2.69
N VAL A 210 -9.14 -4.42 -2.54
CA VAL A 210 -10.03 -3.99 -3.63
C VAL A 210 -10.24 -2.47 -3.63
N GLU A 211 -9.36 -1.73 -2.94
CA GLU A 211 -9.35 -0.27 -2.82
C GLU A 211 -10.65 0.35 -2.24
N LEU A 212 -11.42 -0.44 -1.49
CA LEU A 212 -12.63 0.00 -0.77
C LEU A 212 -12.26 0.70 0.55
N TRP A 213 -11.50 1.79 0.43
CA TRP A 213 -10.91 2.52 1.55
C TRP A 213 -11.94 3.10 2.53
N GLN A 214 -13.11 3.51 2.04
CA GLN A 214 -14.18 4.05 2.89
C GLN A 214 -14.75 2.95 3.80
N ASP A 215 -15.02 1.77 3.23
CA ASP A 215 -15.61 0.64 3.95
C ASP A 215 -14.64 0.05 4.98
N CYS A 216 -13.33 0.10 4.71
CA CYS A 216 -12.28 -0.21 5.70
C CYS A 216 -12.39 0.64 6.98
N LEU A 217 -12.77 1.92 6.84
CA LEU A 217 -12.91 2.83 7.98
C LEU A 217 -14.27 2.72 8.66
N MET A 218 -15.31 2.31 7.94
CA MET A 218 -16.62 1.98 8.55
C MET A 218 -16.49 0.71 9.39
N LEU A 219 -15.96 -0.38 8.83
CA LEU A 219 -15.73 -1.65 9.55
C LEU A 219 -14.84 -1.50 10.79
N LEU A 220 -13.82 -0.63 10.75
CA LEU A 220 -13.03 -0.30 11.95
C LEU A 220 -13.86 0.48 13.00
N GLY A 221 -14.77 1.35 12.54
CA GLY A 221 -15.74 2.02 13.40
C GLY A 221 -16.72 1.04 14.04
N ASP A 222 -17.24 0.09 13.26
CA ASP A 222 -18.17 -0.94 13.71
C ASP A 222 -17.52 -1.85 14.77
N MET A 223 -16.32 -2.39 14.48
CA MET A 223 -15.46 -3.13 15.42
C MET A 223 -15.23 -2.35 16.73
N SER A 224 -15.02 -1.04 16.63
CA SER A 224 -14.82 -0.18 17.80
C SER A 224 -16.13 0.09 18.57
N SER A 225 -17.28 0.06 17.87
CA SER A 225 -18.60 0.31 18.46
C SER A 225 -19.14 -0.88 19.26
N GLU A 226 -18.81 -2.11 18.85
CA GLU A 226 -19.13 -3.33 19.61
C GLU A 226 -18.45 -3.38 20.98
N GLY A 227 -17.33 -2.65 21.16
CA GLY A 227 -16.62 -2.47 22.43
C GLY A 227 -15.89 -3.72 22.96
N ARG A 228 -16.17 -4.91 22.40
CA ARG A 228 -15.57 -6.21 22.79
C ARG A 228 -14.11 -6.35 22.36
N HIS A 229 -13.71 -5.69 21.27
CA HIS A 229 -12.45 -5.96 20.58
C HIS A 229 -11.59 -4.71 20.39
N ARG A 230 -10.28 -4.85 20.62
CA ARG A 230 -9.30 -3.81 20.29
C ARG A 230 -8.68 -4.13 18.93
N ALA A 231 -8.61 -3.14 18.05
CA ALA A 231 -7.98 -3.28 16.75
C ALA A 231 -6.47 -3.54 16.90
N GLU A 232 -5.96 -4.53 16.17
CA GLU A 232 -4.52 -4.83 16.11
C GLU A 232 -3.74 -3.74 15.36
N GLU A 233 -2.43 -3.70 15.61
CA GLU A 233 -1.48 -2.81 14.94
C GLU A 233 -1.56 -2.91 13.40
N SER A 234 -1.81 -4.12 12.89
CA SER A 234 -2.05 -4.47 11.48
C SER A 234 -3.29 -3.77 10.88
N ILE A 235 -4.42 -3.78 11.60
CA ILE A 235 -5.66 -3.12 11.20
C ILE A 235 -5.46 -1.61 11.21
N LEU A 236 -4.80 -1.08 12.24
CA LEU A 236 -4.56 0.36 12.39
C LEU A 236 -3.60 0.90 11.31
N VAL A 237 -2.59 0.13 10.88
CA VAL A 237 -1.79 0.43 9.67
C VAL A 237 -2.67 0.45 8.42
N THR A 238 -3.55 -0.53 8.25
CA THR A 238 -4.48 -0.60 7.11
C THR A 238 -5.42 0.61 7.07
N ALA A 239 -5.92 1.05 8.23
CA ALA A 239 -6.76 2.24 8.36
C ALA A 239 -6.00 3.57 8.16
N LEU A 240 -4.71 3.64 8.52
CA LEU A 240 -3.84 4.75 8.14
C LEU A 240 -3.68 4.83 6.62
N SER A 241 -3.55 3.68 5.93
CA SER A 241 -3.55 3.62 4.46
C SER A 241 -4.89 4.12 3.89
N ALA A 242 -6.03 3.66 4.42
CA ALA A 242 -7.34 4.17 4.00
C ALA A 242 -7.47 5.69 4.16
N CYS A 243 -7.06 6.25 5.30
CA CYS A 243 -7.01 7.70 5.51
C CYS A 243 -6.09 8.41 4.50
N THR A 244 -5.01 7.77 4.08
CA THR A 244 -4.02 8.28 3.11
C THR A 244 -4.60 8.40 1.69
N HIS A 245 -5.40 7.40 1.27
CA HIS A 245 -6.06 7.38 -0.03
C HIS A 245 -7.28 8.31 -0.07
N LEU A 246 -8.07 8.36 1.02
CA LEU A 246 -9.23 9.27 1.16
C LEU A 246 -8.82 10.74 1.42
N GLY A 247 -7.59 10.98 1.86
CA GLY A 247 -7.09 12.32 2.19
C GLY A 247 -7.66 12.88 3.49
N SER A 248 -7.92 12.03 4.48
CA SER A 248 -8.67 12.34 5.72
C SER A 248 -7.75 12.49 6.94
N PRO A 249 -7.03 13.63 7.13
CA PRO A 249 -6.09 13.80 8.24
C PRO A 249 -6.76 13.77 9.62
N ASN A 250 -8.07 14.02 9.70
CA ASN A 250 -8.81 14.01 10.96
C ASN A 250 -8.97 12.58 11.51
N LEU A 251 -9.40 11.63 10.67
CA LEU A 251 -9.49 10.21 11.03
C LEU A 251 -8.09 9.62 11.31
N GLY A 252 -7.08 9.98 10.51
CA GLY A 252 -5.69 9.59 10.76
C GLY A 252 -5.14 10.10 12.10
N ARG A 253 -5.56 11.28 12.58
CA ARG A 253 -5.24 11.76 13.94
C ARG A 253 -5.96 10.96 15.03
N CYS A 254 -7.21 10.54 14.81
CA CYS A 254 -7.92 9.66 15.73
C CYS A 254 -7.20 8.30 15.85
N ILE A 255 -6.80 7.70 14.73
CA ILE A 255 -6.05 6.43 14.71
C ILE A 255 -4.69 6.58 15.40
N HIS A 256 -3.95 7.66 15.16
CA HIS A 256 -2.71 7.94 15.91
C HIS A 256 -2.96 8.10 17.42
N GLY A 257 -4.07 8.73 17.82
CA GLY A 257 -4.48 8.81 19.22
C GLY A 257 -4.85 7.45 19.84
N ILE A 258 -5.41 6.53 19.07
CA ILE A 258 -5.69 5.13 19.50
C ILE A 258 -4.37 4.38 19.70
N LEU A 259 -3.44 4.49 18.75
CA LEU A 259 -2.10 3.89 18.82
C LEU A 259 -1.34 4.34 20.07
N LEU A 260 -1.22 5.65 20.29
CA LEU A 260 -0.51 6.24 21.44
C LEU A 260 -1.15 5.95 22.81
N ARG A 261 -2.43 5.56 22.86
CA ARG A 261 -3.12 5.20 24.11
C ARG A 261 -3.00 3.71 24.46
N ASN A 262 -2.77 2.85 23.47
CA ASN A 262 -2.86 1.41 23.61
C ASN A 262 -1.51 0.68 23.48
N ILE A 263 -0.48 1.33 22.94
CA ILE A 263 0.84 0.73 22.66
C ILE A 263 1.92 1.63 23.26
N SER A 264 2.81 1.05 24.08
CA SER A 264 3.88 1.77 24.78
C SER A 264 5.01 2.25 23.85
N GLU A 265 5.38 1.44 22.86
CA GLU A 265 6.30 1.83 21.79
C GLU A 265 5.77 1.38 20.44
N LEU A 266 5.51 2.34 19.54
CA LEU A 266 5.08 2.04 18.17
C LEU A 266 6.25 1.51 17.34
N ASN A 267 6.02 0.43 16.60
CA ASN A 267 7.07 -0.21 15.81
C ASN A 267 7.46 0.63 14.56
N VAL A 268 8.55 0.26 13.89
CA VAL A 268 9.08 0.99 12.72
C VAL A 268 8.09 1.07 11.54
N VAL A 269 7.24 0.05 11.37
CA VAL A 269 6.20 0.00 10.32
C VAL A 269 5.09 1.00 10.64
N VAL A 270 4.55 1.01 11.87
CA VAL A 270 3.54 2.01 12.28
C VAL A 270 4.07 3.42 12.17
N LYS A 271 5.28 3.69 12.68
CA LYS A 271 5.90 5.02 12.57
C LYS A 271 6.03 5.43 11.09
N THR A 272 6.43 4.51 10.20
CA THR A 272 6.44 4.75 8.73
C THR A 272 5.05 5.05 8.16
N SER A 273 4.02 4.27 8.49
CA SER A 273 2.64 4.50 8.01
C SER A 273 2.02 5.78 8.56
N LEU A 274 2.38 6.20 9.78
CA LEU A 274 1.97 7.49 10.35
C LEU A 274 2.60 8.68 9.60
N ILE A 275 3.88 8.57 9.21
CA ILE A 275 4.55 9.60 8.39
C ILE A 275 3.87 9.69 7.03
N ASP A 276 3.66 8.55 6.35
CA ASP A 276 3.05 8.51 5.02
C ASP A 276 1.65 9.13 5.01
N MET A 277 0.82 8.78 6.00
CA MET A 277 -0.50 9.36 6.21
C MET A 277 -0.43 10.86 6.48
N TYR A 278 0.42 11.32 7.41
CA TYR A 278 0.48 12.76 7.71
C TYR A 278 0.97 13.58 6.51
N VAL A 279 1.97 13.08 5.81
CA VAL A 279 2.51 13.70 4.58
C VAL A 279 1.44 13.77 3.50
N LYS A 280 0.88 12.64 3.06
CA LYS A 280 -0.06 12.59 1.92
C LYS A 280 -1.44 13.19 2.24
N CYS A 281 -1.76 13.40 3.52
CA CYS A 281 -2.91 14.19 3.99
C CYS A 281 -2.55 15.66 4.31
N GLY A 282 -1.42 16.17 3.80
CA GLY A 282 -1.09 17.59 3.79
C GLY A 282 -0.65 18.18 5.13
N SER A 283 -0.18 17.35 6.06
CA SER A 283 0.24 17.71 7.42
C SER A 283 1.74 17.42 7.64
N LEU A 284 2.60 17.86 6.71
CA LEU A 284 4.04 17.56 6.65
C LEU A 284 4.76 17.64 8.01
N GLU A 285 4.57 18.72 8.77
CA GLU A 285 5.29 18.91 10.04
C GLU A 285 4.99 17.80 11.05
N LYS A 286 3.78 17.20 11.02
CA LYS A 286 3.45 16.05 11.86
C LYS A 286 4.15 14.77 11.40
N GLY A 287 4.35 14.61 10.09
CA GLY A 287 5.18 13.54 9.54
C GLY A 287 6.64 13.70 9.96
N LEU A 288 7.20 14.92 9.86
CA LEU A 288 8.56 15.24 10.31
C LEU A 288 8.75 14.97 11.81
N CYS A 289 7.82 15.37 12.68
CA CYS A 289 7.92 15.06 14.12
C CYS A 289 7.92 13.55 14.40
N VAL A 290 7.08 12.76 13.70
CA VAL A 290 7.10 11.29 13.85
C VAL A 290 8.45 10.73 13.37
N PHE A 291 8.93 11.13 12.19
CA PHE A 291 10.23 10.71 11.63
C PHE A 291 11.41 11.04 12.55
N GLN A 292 11.46 12.26 13.11
CA GLN A 292 12.51 12.69 14.04
C GLN A 292 12.45 11.95 15.39
N SER A 293 11.30 11.38 15.77
CA SER A 293 11.19 10.53 16.97
C SER A 293 11.52 9.04 16.76
N MET A 294 11.98 8.66 15.56
CA MET A 294 12.39 7.29 15.26
C MET A 294 13.83 7.02 15.72
N ALA A 295 13.99 6.33 16.85
CA ALA A 295 15.30 5.88 17.35
C ALA A 295 16.02 4.90 16.41
N VAL A 296 15.26 4.15 15.59
CA VAL A 296 15.77 3.35 14.49
C VAL A 296 14.95 3.68 13.24
N LYS A 297 15.63 4.17 12.20
CA LYS A 297 15.06 4.41 10.88
C LYS A 297 15.38 3.23 9.96
N ASN A 298 14.55 3.05 8.93
CA ASN A 298 14.80 2.07 7.88
C ASN A 298 14.60 2.72 6.50
N ARG A 299 14.98 2.00 5.43
CA ARG A 299 14.85 2.49 4.06
C ARG A 299 13.45 3.06 3.76
N TYR A 300 12.39 2.33 4.10
CA TYR A 300 11.01 2.75 3.84
C TYR A 300 10.65 4.08 4.53
N SER A 301 11.06 4.28 5.78
CA SER A 301 10.84 5.54 6.49
C SER A 301 11.54 6.73 5.82
N TYR A 302 12.75 6.53 5.28
CA TYR A 302 13.45 7.53 4.47
C TYR A 302 12.75 7.77 3.13
N THR A 303 12.39 6.71 2.37
CA THR A 303 11.69 6.81 1.09
C THR A 303 10.40 7.62 1.20
N VAL A 304 9.61 7.35 2.25
CA VAL A 304 8.36 8.08 2.56
C VAL A 304 8.66 9.54 2.89
N MET A 305 9.65 9.83 3.73
CA MET A 305 9.97 11.20 4.14
C MET A 305 10.52 12.05 2.98
N ILE A 306 11.43 11.50 2.17
CA ILE A 306 12.00 12.12 0.96
C ILE A 306 10.88 12.41 -0.06
N SER A 307 10.04 11.43 -0.36
CA SER A 307 8.89 11.58 -1.26
C SER A 307 7.89 12.61 -0.74
N GLY A 308 7.70 12.68 0.58
CA GLY A 308 6.88 13.69 1.23
C GLY A 308 7.40 15.11 1.03
N LEU A 309 8.69 15.32 1.33
CA LEU A 309 9.34 16.59 1.10
C LEU A 309 9.29 17.00 -0.39
N ALA A 310 9.34 16.03 -1.32
CA ALA A 310 9.08 16.26 -2.74
C ALA A 310 7.64 16.74 -3.03
N PHE A 311 6.61 16.06 -2.51
CA PHE A 311 5.20 16.48 -2.69
C PHE A 311 4.92 17.87 -2.13
N HIS A 312 5.63 18.29 -1.08
CA HIS A 312 5.51 19.63 -0.50
C HIS A 312 6.44 20.69 -1.12
N GLY A 313 7.30 20.31 -2.08
CA GLY A 313 8.27 21.21 -2.73
C GLY A 313 9.48 21.58 -1.87
N ARG A 314 9.69 20.91 -0.73
CA ARG A 314 10.77 21.17 0.24
C ARG A 314 12.07 20.46 -0.20
N GLY A 315 12.42 20.59 -1.48
CA GLY A 315 13.40 19.70 -2.15
C GLY A 315 14.81 19.72 -1.57
N ARG A 316 15.29 20.88 -1.09
CA ARG A 316 16.59 20.97 -0.38
C ARG A 316 16.60 20.17 0.92
N GLU A 317 15.45 20.01 1.57
CA GLU A 317 15.34 19.20 2.78
C GLU A 317 15.31 17.71 2.46
N ALA A 318 14.64 17.32 1.37
CA ALA A 318 14.66 15.96 0.87
C ALA A 318 16.10 15.49 0.55
N LEU A 319 16.93 16.37 -0.02
CA LEU A 319 18.35 16.11 -0.25
C LEU A 319 19.14 15.93 1.06
N ARG A 320 18.87 16.71 2.12
CA ARG A 320 19.49 16.49 3.45
C ARG A 320 19.11 15.15 4.06
N VAL A 321 17.82 14.79 4.00
CA VAL A 321 17.31 13.51 4.50
C VAL A 321 17.84 12.33 3.66
N PHE A 322 18.13 12.54 2.38
CA PHE A 322 18.83 11.55 1.55
C PHE A 322 20.32 11.41 1.91
N SER A 323 21.04 12.52 2.19
CA SER A 323 22.41 12.45 2.72
C SER A 323 22.45 11.69 4.05
N GLU A 324 21.56 12.02 4.98
CA GLU A 324 21.40 11.35 6.29
C GLU A 324 21.22 9.83 6.13
N MET A 325 20.38 9.39 5.17
CA MET A 325 20.18 7.97 4.86
C MET A 325 21.47 7.27 4.41
N VAL A 326 22.25 7.92 3.53
CA VAL A 326 23.51 7.36 3.01
C VAL A 326 24.61 7.37 4.07
N GLU A 327 24.63 8.38 4.95
CA GLU A 327 25.53 8.49 6.11
C GLU A 327 25.21 7.46 7.20
N GLU A 328 23.95 7.11 7.43
CA GLU A 328 23.53 5.95 8.24
C GLU A 328 23.87 4.59 7.59
N GLY A 329 24.49 4.57 6.39
CA GLY A 329 24.90 3.37 5.68
C GLY A 329 23.75 2.61 4.99
N LEU A 330 22.54 3.19 4.95
CA LEU A 330 21.41 2.59 4.26
C LEU A 330 21.54 2.83 2.76
N ALA A 331 21.93 1.78 2.02
CA ALA A 331 21.98 1.84 0.57
C ALA A 331 20.59 2.24 -0.02
N PRO A 332 20.52 3.18 -0.98
CA PRO A 332 19.29 3.53 -1.68
C PRO A 332 18.88 2.47 -2.72
N ASP A 333 17.67 2.63 -3.25
CA ASP A 333 17.14 1.92 -4.43
C ASP A 333 16.47 2.89 -5.41
N ASP A 334 15.85 2.33 -6.45
CA ASP A 334 15.07 3.06 -7.45
C ASP A 334 13.95 3.89 -6.83
N VAL A 335 13.24 3.38 -5.82
CA VAL A 335 12.11 4.10 -5.21
C VAL A 335 12.62 5.33 -4.44
N VAL A 336 13.74 5.21 -3.72
CA VAL A 336 14.42 6.36 -3.09
C VAL A 336 14.82 7.40 -4.13
N TYR A 337 15.44 7.00 -5.24
CA TYR A 337 15.89 7.94 -6.27
C TYR A 337 14.73 8.61 -7.02
N VAL A 338 13.62 7.92 -7.27
CA VAL A 338 12.40 8.56 -7.79
C VAL A 338 11.90 9.66 -6.84
N GLY A 339 11.95 9.44 -5.52
CA GLY A 339 11.68 10.47 -4.52
C GLY A 339 12.65 11.67 -4.60
N VAL A 340 13.96 11.41 -4.63
CA VAL A 340 15.02 12.45 -4.71
C VAL A 340 14.90 13.30 -5.99
N LEU A 341 14.72 12.67 -7.15
CA LEU A 341 14.64 13.38 -8.43
C LEU A 341 13.32 14.16 -8.56
N SER A 342 12.22 13.64 -8.00
CA SER A 342 10.97 14.40 -7.87
C SER A 342 11.13 15.61 -6.95
N ALA A 343 11.90 15.48 -5.87
CA ALA A 343 12.20 16.59 -4.96
C ALA A 343 13.04 17.68 -5.65
N CYS A 344 13.99 17.29 -6.49
CA CYS A 344 14.75 18.21 -7.33
C CYS A 344 13.83 18.91 -8.35
N SER A 345 12.98 18.14 -9.05
CA SER A 345 12.01 18.66 -10.03
C SER A 345 11.08 19.71 -9.43
N HIS A 346 10.48 19.45 -8.27
CA HIS A 346 9.53 20.35 -7.61
C HIS A 346 10.17 21.58 -6.94
N ALA A 347 11.50 21.62 -6.83
CA ALA A 347 12.25 22.72 -6.20
C ALA A 347 13.25 23.43 -7.15
N GLY A 348 13.33 23.01 -8.42
CA GLY A 348 14.19 23.64 -9.44
C GLY A 348 15.68 23.33 -9.30
N LEU A 349 16.04 22.25 -8.61
CA LEU A 349 17.42 21.89 -8.27
C LEU A 349 18.04 21.07 -9.42
N VAL A 350 18.27 21.73 -10.56
CA VAL A 350 18.70 21.08 -11.82
C VAL A 350 20.08 20.43 -11.68
N ASN A 351 21.05 21.13 -11.08
CA ASN A 351 22.41 20.64 -10.92
C ASN A 351 22.46 19.46 -9.95
N GLU A 352 21.76 19.57 -8.83
CA GLU A 352 21.66 18.53 -7.80
C GLU A 352 20.92 17.29 -8.34
N GLY A 353 19.85 17.47 -9.12
CA GLY A 353 19.13 16.37 -9.79
C GLY A 353 20.00 15.62 -10.81
N LEU A 354 20.78 16.34 -11.63
CA LEU A 354 21.76 15.74 -12.54
C LEU A 354 22.86 14.98 -11.79
N GLN A 355 23.38 15.53 -10.69
CA GLN A 355 24.37 14.86 -9.84
C GLN A 355 23.79 13.58 -9.20
N CYS A 356 22.56 13.63 -8.69
CA CYS A 356 21.87 12.48 -8.12
C CYS A 356 21.64 11.37 -9.18
N PHE A 357 21.17 11.74 -10.38
CA PHE A 357 20.92 10.80 -11.48
C PHE A 357 22.21 10.13 -11.98
N ASN A 358 23.34 10.84 -11.95
CA ASN A 358 24.66 10.26 -12.26
C ASN A 358 25.17 9.37 -11.11
N SER A 359 25.03 9.79 -9.86
CA SER A 359 25.43 9.01 -8.68
C SER A 359 24.67 7.67 -8.58
N MET A 360 23.35 7.70 -8.83
CA MET A 360 22.50 6.52 -8.92
C MET A 360 23.09 5.42 -9.83
N GLN A 361 23.58 5.82 -11.00
CA GLN A 361 24.11 4.90 -12.02
C GLN A 361 25.55 4.47 -11.75
N LEU A 362 26.41 5.41 -11.35
CA LEU A 362 27.87 5.21 -11.26
C LEU A 362 28.31 4.69 -9.89
N VAL A 363 27.73 5.21 -8.81
CA VAL A 363 28.08 4.86 -7.42
C VAL A 363 27.20 3.70 -6.95
N HIS A 364 25.88 3.86 -7.04
CA HIS A 364 24.91 2.90 -6.51
C HIS A 364 24.51 1.80 -7.51
N LYS A 365 24.94 1.90 -8.77
CA LYS A 365 24.76 0.90 -9.85
C LYS A 365 23.30 0.56 -10.18
N ILE A 366 22.38 1.47 -9.86
CA ILE A 366 20.95 1.36 -10.15
C ILE A 366 20.72 1.77 -11.61
N LYS A 367 20.11 0.89 -12.40
CA LYS A 367 19.75 1.19 -13.79
C LYS A 367 18.54 2.14 -13.83
N PRO A 368 18.55 3.21 -14.66
CA PRO A 368 17.42 4.13 -14.73
C PRO A 368 16.15 3.45 -15.22
N THR A 369 15.12 3.40 -14.36
CA THR A 369 13.76 2.98 -14.74
C THR A 369 13.00 4.12 -15.44
N ILE A 370 11.86 3.80 -16.04
CA ILE A 370 10.96 4.76 -16.71
C ILE A 370 10.56 5.96 -15.81
N GLN A 371 10.46 5.73 -14.49
CA GLN A 371 10.08 6.77 -13.53
C GLN A 371 11.20 7.81 -13.35
N HIS A 372 12.46 7.38 -13.27
CA HIS A 372 13.60 8.29 -13.15
C HIS A 372 13.73 9.22 -14.36
N TYR A 373 13.59 8.67 -15.58
CA TYR A 373 13.55 9.49 -16.80
C TYR A 373 12.36 10.45 -16.78
N GLY A 374 11.20 10.04 -16.27
CA GLY A 374 10.06 10.92 -16.04
C GLY A 374 10.37 12.10 -15.11
N CYS A 375 11.03 11.85 -13.97
CA CYS A 375 11.48 12.89 -13.05
C CYS A 375 12.51 13.85 -13.68
N MET A 376 13.46 13.32 -14.47
CA MET A 376 14.48 14.13 -15.14
C MET A 376 13.90 15.00 -16.27
N VAL A 377 12.95 14.48 -17.05
CA VAL A 377 12.25 15.23 -18.10
C VAL A 377 11.31 16.28 -17.51
N ASP A 378 10.67 16.01 -16.37
CA ASP A 378 9.88 17.02 -15.63
C ASP A 378 10.80 18.12 -15.05
N LEU A 379 11.96 17.77 -14.48
CA LEU A 379 12.96 18.71 -13.97
C LEU A 379 13.50 19.64 -15.07
N MET A 380 14.02 19.06 -16.16
CA MET A 380 14.52 19.81 -17.32
C MET A 380 13.41 20.63 -17.99
N GLY A 381 12.22 20.04 -18.10
CA GLY A 381 11.05 20.68 -18.69
C GLY A 381 10.60 21.92 -17.93
N ARG A 382 10.51 21.85 -16.59
CA ARG A 382 10.21 23.02 -15.75
C ARG A 382 11.29 24.10 -15.88
N ALA A 383 12.56 23.70 -15.93
CA ALA A 383 13.70 24.60 -16.10
C ALA A 383 13.82 25.22 -17.51
N GLY A 384 13.00 24.82 -18.49
CA GLY A 384 13.04 25.31 -19.88
C GLY A 384 14.10 24.64 -20.76
N MET A 385 14.80 23.63 -20.24
CA MET A 385 15.82 22.83 -20.94
C MET A 385 15.17 21.77 -21.84
N LEU A 386 14.29 22.23 -22.74
CA LEU A 386 13.44 21.37 -23.58
C LEU A 386 14.23 20.53 -24.58
N LYS A 387 15.36 21.06 -25.08
CA LYS A 387 16.20 20.35 -26.04
C LYS A 387 16.93 19.21 -25.35
N GLU A 388 17.53 19.48 -24.20
CA GLU A 388 18.22 18.53 -23.34
C GLU A 388 17.25 17.44 -22.85
N ALA A 389 16.01 17.80 -22.49
CA ALA A 389 14.95 16.85 -22.19
C ALA A 389 14.61 15.96 -23.39
N CYS A 390 14.46 16.53 -24.58
CA CYS A 390 14.16 15.79 -25.81
C CYS A 390 15.32 14.85 -26.21
N ASP A 391 16.57 15.29 -26.05
CA ASP A 391 17.76 14.49 -26.35
C ASP A 391 18.00 13.40 -25.29
N LEU A 392 17.68 13.65 -24.01
CA LEU A 392 17.64 12.62 -22.97
C LEU A 392 16.66 11.49 -23.31
N ILE A 393 15.46 11.83 -23.83
CA ILE A 393 14.46 10.83 -24.23
C ILE A 393 14.96 9.98 -25.41
N LYS A 394 15.62 10.60 -26.40
CA LYS A 394 16.24 9.88 -27.53
C LYS A 394 17.37 8.95 -27.07
N GLY A 395 18.10 9.31 -26.01
CA GLY A 395 19.17 8.53 -25.41
C GLY A 395 18.72 7.42 -24.45
N MET A 396 17.42 7.20 -24.25
CA MET A 396 16.92 6.18 -23.32
C MET A 396 17.22 4.75 -23.79
N GLN A 397 17.79 3.94 -22.90
CA GLN A 397 18.03 2.49 -23.11
C GLN A 397 16.75 1.63 -22.95
N ILE A 398 15.59 2.27 -22.79
CA ILE A 398 14.27 1.68 -22.58
C ILE A 398 13.30 2.46 -23.47
N LYS A 399 12.32 1.80 -24.11
CA LYS A 399 11.32 2.48 -24.93
C LYS A 399 10.58 3.55 -24.09
N PRO A 400 10.59 4.84 -24.48
CA PRO A 400 9.85 5.88 -23.78
C PRO A 400 8.34 5.60 -23.78
N ASN A 401 7.68 5.92 -22.68
CA ASN A 401 6.23 5.79 -22.54
C ASN A 401 5.50 7.12 -22.74
N ASP A 402 4.17 7.05 -22.69
CA ASP A 402 3.26 8.18 -22.76
C ASP A 402 3.56 9.25 -21.69
N VAL A 403 3.87 8.85 -20.45
CA VAL A 403 4.08 9.78 -19.32
C VAL A 403 5.25 10.71 -19.58
N ILE A 404 6.36 10.17 -20.09
CA ILE A 404 7.57 10.93 -20.40
C ILE A 404 7.30 11.97 -21.51
N TRP A 405 6.66 11.54 -22.61
CA TRP A 405 6.32 12.46 -23.70
C TRP A 405 5.27 13.49 -23.28
N ARG A 406 4.31 13.14 -22.40
CA ARG A 406 3.35 14.07 -21.79
C ARG A 406 4.03 15.12 -20.90
N SER A 407 5.04 14.74 -20.12
CA SER A 407 5.84 15.71 -19.35
C SER A 407 6.54 16.72 -20.25
N LEU A 408 7.19 16.25 -21.32
CA LEU A 408 7.83 17.15 -22.30
C LEU A 408 6.79 18.03 -23.02
N LEU A 409 5.67 17.47 -23.50
CA LEU A 409 4.59 18.22 -24.14
C LEU A 409 4.00 19.29 -23.21
N SER A 410 3.80 18.98 -21.92
CA SER A 410 3.35 19.95 -20.91
C SER A 410 4.38 21.05 -20.66
N ALA A 411 5.68 20.75 -20.71
CA ALA A 411 6.74 21.75 -20.58
C ALA A 411 6.82 22.66 -21.83
N CYS A 412 6.70 22.07 -23.03
CA CYS A 412 6.64 22.81 -24.30
C CYS A 412 5.42 23.76 -24.34
N LYS A 413 4.26 23.36 -23.81
CA LYS A 413 3.10 24.24 -23.66
C LYS A 413 3.42 25.47 -22.79
N VAL A 414 4.11 25.29 -21.66
CA VAL A 414 4.48 26.41 -20.76
C VAL A 414 5.44 27.36 -21.47
N HIS A 415 6.57 26.82 -21.94
CA HIS A 415 7.70 27.55 -22.53
C HIS A 415 7.54 27.91 -24.02
N LEU A 416 6.31 27.91 -24.55
CA LEU A 416 5.94 28.36 -25.91
C LEU A 416 6.62 27.63 -27.10
N ASN A 417 7.38 26.56 -26.86
CA ASN A 417 8.10 25.86 -27.94
C ASN A 417 7.16 24.92 -28.71
N LEU A 418 6.66 25.38 -29.87
CA LEU A 418 5.75 24.58 -30.71
C LEU A 418 6.45 23.37 -31.34
N GLU A 419 7.68 23.52 -31.83
CA GLU A 419 8.42 22.51 -32.58
C GLU A 419 8.65 21.22 -31.78
N ILE A 420 9.18 21.33 -30.56
CA ILE A 420 9.39 20.19 -29.65
C ILE A 420 8.04 19.68 -29.12
N GLY A 421 7.02 20.55 -29.01
CA GLY A 421 5.65 20.18 -28.68
C GLY A 421 5.00 19.27 -29.71
N GLU A 422 5.11 19.58 -31.01
CA GLU A 422 4.60 18.75 -32.10
C GLU A 422 5.29 17.38 -32.12
N VAL A 423 6.62 17.34 -31.98
CA VAL A 423 7.39 16.09 -31.86
C VAL A 423 6.96 15.26 -30.64
N ALA A 424 6.73 15.88 -29.48
CA ALA A 424 6.27 15.19 -28.29
C ALA A 424 4.85 14.63 -28.46
N ALA A 425 3.92 15.42 -28.99
CA ALA A 425 2.54 15.01 -29.22
C ALA A 425 2.43 13.87 -30.23
N GLU A 426 3.17 13.93 -31.35
CA GLU A 426 3.26 12.83 -32.31
C GLU A 426 3.67 11.50 -31.64
N ASN A 427 4.66 11.55 -30.74
CA ASN A 427 5.13 10.35 -30.04
C ASN A 427 4.13 9.84 -29.00
N VAL A 428 3.35 10.72 -28.35
CA VAL A 428 2.21 10.29 -27.52
C VAL A 428 1.15 9.58 -28.38
N PHE A 429 0.77 10.17 -29.52
CA PHE A 429 -0.29 9.61 -30.37
C PHE A 429 0.12 8.26 -31.00
N LYS A 430 1.40 8.07 -31.34
CA LYS A 430 1.97 6.80 -31.83
C LYS A 430 2.00 5.68 -30.78
N LEU A 431 1.71 5.97 -29.51
CA LEU A 431 1.64 4.97 -28.43
C LEU A 431 0.21 4.47 -28.15
N ASN A 432 -0.76 4.77 -29.03
CA ASN A 432 -2.15 4.27 -29.01
C ASN A 432 -2.94 4.52 -27.72
N GLN A 433 -2.51 5.47 -26.87
CA GLN A 433 -3.30 5.93 -25.74
C GLN A 433 -4.11 7.18 -26.12
N HIS A 434 -5.38 6.99 -26.45
CA HIS A 434 -6.29 8.07 -26.83
C HIS A 434 -6.78 8.90 -25.63
N ASN A 435 -5.86 9.59 -24.93
CA ASN A 435 -6.21 10.47 -23.82
C ASN A 435 -6.62 11.88 -24.35
N PRO A 436 -7.85 12.35 -24.10
CA PRO A 436 -8.33 13.66 -24.57
C PRO A 436 -7.43 14.84 -24.15
N GLY A 437 -6.76 14.74 -22.99
CA GLY A 437 -5.91 15.80 -22.46
C GLY A 437 -4.72 16.16 -23.35
N ASP A 438 -4.17 15.18 -24.07
CA ASP A 438 -2.96 15.37 -24.87
C ASP A 438 -3.26 16.21 -26.13
N TYR A 439 -4.37 15.90 -26.79
CA TYR A 439 -4.93 16.68 -27.89
C TYR A 439 -5.28 18.12 -27.44
N LEU A 440 -5.87 18.29 -26.26
CA LEU A 440 -6.18 19.61 -25.69
C LEU A 440 -4.92 20.42 -25.36
N VAL A 441 -3.81 19.80 -24.97
CA VAL A 441 -2.52 20.49 -24.78
C VAL A 441 -1.95 20.94 -26.13
N LEU A 442 -1.95 20.10 -27.16
CA LEU A 442 -1.49 20.50 -28.50
C LEU A 442 -2.36 21.60 -29.11
N ALA A 443 -3.70 21.47 -29.03
CA ALA A 443 -4.64 22.51 -29.46
C ALA A 443 -4.45 23.83 -28.69
N SER A 444 -4.09 23.77 -27.41
CA SER A 444 -3.72 24.96 -26.61
C SER A 444 -2.49 25.68 -27.15
N MET A 445 -1.52 24.94 -27.70
CA MET A 445 -0.31 25.51 -28.28
C MET A 445 -0.60 26.11 -29.66
N TYR A 446 -1.40 25.43 -30.49
CA TYR A 446 -1.86 25.98 -31.76
C TYR A 446 -2.71 27.25 -31.61
N ALA A 447 -3.63 27.30 -30.65
CA ALA A 447 -4.41 28.50 -30.37
C ALA A 447 -3.52 29.67 -29.94
N ARG A 448 -2.52 29.41 -29.07
CA ARG A 448 -1.57 30.44 -28.61
C ARG A 448 -0.59 30.88 -29.72
N ALA A 449 -0.38 30.05 -30.73
CA ALA A 449 0.33 30.37 -31.98
C ALA A 449 -0.59 30.88 -33.11
N GLN A 450 -1.87 31.19 -32.82
CA GLN A 450 -2.90 31.65 -33.77
C GLN A 450 -3.18 30.72 -34.97
N LYS A 451 -2.73 29.45 -34.92
CA LYS A 451 -2.98 28.42 -35.94
C LYS A 451 -4.38 27.80 -35.81
N TRP A 452 -5.43 28.59 -36.02
CA TRP A 452 -6.82 28.15 -35.82
C TRP A 452 -7.25 26.95 -36.69
N THR A 453 -6.66 26.81 -37.89
CA THR A 453 -6.83 25.63 -38.76
C THR A 453 -6.39 24.33 -38.07
N ASP A 454 -5.28 24.36 -37.33
CA ASP A 454 -4.78 23.21 -36.59
C ASP A 454 -5.57 22.97 -35.30
N VAL A 455 -6.08 24.02 -34.65
CA VAL A 455 -7.03 23.89 -33.52
C VAL A 455 -8.29 23.15 -33.98
N ALA A 456 -8.83 23.50 -35.15
CA ALA A 456 -9.98 22.82 -35.75
C ALA A 456 -9.64 21.35 -36.09
N ARG A 457 -8.53 21.10 -36.80
CA ARG A 457 -8.04 19.75 -37.15
C ARG A 457 -7.97 18.82 -35.92
N ILE A 458 -7.32 19.28 -34.84
CA ILE A 458 -7.16 18.50 -33.61
C ILE A 458 -8.51 18.24 -32.91
N ARG A 459 -9.47 19.19 -32.96
CA ARG A 459 -10.82 18.97 -32.41
C ARG A 459 -11.64 17.97 -33.23
N THR A 460 -11.54 18.01 -34.56
CA THR A 460 -12.17 17.00 -35.43
C THR A 460 -11.61 15.61 -35.14
N GLU A 461 -10.28 15.47 -35.04
CA GLU A 461 -9.61 14.21 -34.72
C GLU A 461 -10.01 13.65 -33.34
N MET A 462 -10.23 14.51 -32.33
CA MET A 462 -10.80 14.11 -31.04
C MET A 462 -12.24 13.60 -31.16
N ALA A 463 -13.07 14.23 -32.00
CA ALA A 463 -14.47 13.87 -32.19
C ALA A 463 -14.63 12.55 -32.96
N GLU A 464 -13.86 12.36 -34.04
CA GLU A 464 -13.80 11.10 -34.80
C GLU A 464 -13.37 9.92 -33.91
N LYS A 465 -12.41 10.15 -33.01
CA LYS A 465 -11.95 9.18 -32.02
C LYS A 465 -12.85 9.07 -30.78
N HIS A 466 -13.98 9.80 -30.72
CA HIS A 466 -14.98 9.77 -29.64
C HIS A 466 -14.42 10.12 -28.23
N LEU A 467 -13.45 11.04 -28.16
CA LEU A 467 -12.63 11.29 -26.96
C LEU A 467 -13.28 12.28 -25.98
N VAL A 468 -14.10 11.75 -25.06
CA VAL A 468 -14.76 12.52 -24.00
C VAL A 468 -13.78 12.86 -22.86
N GLN A 469 -13.63 14.15 -22.55
CA GLN A 469 -12.80 14.62 -21.43
C GLN A 469 -13.46 14.32 -20.07
N THR A 470 -12.72 13.70 -19.15
CA THR A 470 -13.15 13.55 -17.75
C THR A 470 -13.24 14.92 -17.06
N PRO A 471 -14.37 15.29 -16.42
CA PRO A 471 -14.51 16.57 -15.75
C PRO A 471 -13.49 16.81 -14.63
N GLY A 472 -12.97 18.05 -14.56
CA GLY A 472 -12.09 18.50 -13.48
C GLY A 472 -12.87 18.85 -12.22
N PHE A 473 -12.71 18.04 -11.16
CA PHE A 473 -13.41 18.21 -9.90
C PHE A 473 -12.48 18.65 -8.76
N SER A 474 -13.10 19.18 -7.71
CA SER A 474 -12.45 19.52 -6.44
C SER A 474 -13.24 18.91 -5.28
N LEU A 475 -12.55 18.41 -4.26
CA LEU A 475 -13.10 17.80 -3.05
C LEU A 475 -12.78 18.63 -1.82
N VAL A 476 -13.74 18.75 -0.89
CA VAL A 476 -13.59 19.45 0.40
C VAL A 476 -14.14 18.56 1.53
N GLU A 477 -13.37 18.38 2.60
CA GLU A 477 -13.88 17.80 3.85
C GLU A 477 -14.49 18.92 4.73
N ALA A 478 -15.81 18.89 4.95
CA ALA A 478 -16.53 19.80 5.83
C ALA A 478 -17.54 19.01 6.68
N ASN A 479 -17.69 19.33 7.96
CA ASN A 479 -18.63 18.65 8.87
C ASN A 479 -18.57 17.10 8.82
N ARG A 480 -17.34 16.56 8.68
CA ARG A 480 -17.02 15.12 8.50
C ARG A 480 -17.61 14.45 7.24
N LYS A 481 -18.01 15.23 6.23
CA LYS A 481 -18.44 14.76 4.91
C LYS A 481 -17.53 15.31 3.81
N VAL A 482 -17.31 14.53 2.76
CA VAL A 482 -16.57 14.96 1.58
C VAL A 482 -17.54 15.48 0.52
N HIS A 483 -17.44 16.77 0.19
CA HIS A 483 -18.24 17.42 -0.83
C HIS A 483 -17.45 17.53 -2.14
N LYS A 484 -18.07 17.14 -3.25
CA LYS A 484 -17.50 17.18 -4.60
C LYS A 484 -18.11 18.32 -5.40
N PHE A 485 -17.25 19.07 -6.08
CA PHE A 485 -17.61 20.18 -6.96
C PHE A 485 -17.05 19.92 -8.36
N VAL A 486 -17.88 20.03 -9.39
CA VAL A 486 -17.43 20.24 -10.79
C VAL A 486 -17.42 21.73 -11.13
N SER A 487 -16.99 22.11 -12.34
CA SER A 487 -17.13 23.50 -12.79
C SER A 487 -18.58 23.80 -13.18
N GLN A 488 -19.09 24.98 -12.84
CA GLN A 488 -20.50 25.39 -13.02
C GLN A 488 -21.51 24.50 -12.27
N ASP A 489 -21.09 23.87 -11.18
CA ASP A 489 -21.88 22.91 -10.42
C ASP A 489 -23.05 23.57 -9.67
N LYS A 490 -24.27 23.11 -9.97
CA LYS A 490 -25.53 23.50 -9.31
C LYS A 490 -26.23 22.33 -8.60
N SER A 491 -25.54 21.19 -8.43
CA SER A 491 -26.13 19.99 -7.83
C SER A 491 -26.20 20.03 -6.30
N GLN A 492 -25.48 20.95 -5.66
CA GLN A 492 -25.40 21.07 -4.21
C GLN A 492 -26.64 21.77 -3.63
N PRO A 493 -27.28 21.26 -2.55
CA PRO A 493 -28.46 21.89 -1.94
C PRO A 493 -28.28 23.32 -1.41
N GLN A 494 -27.04 23.81 -1.32
CA GLN A 494 -26.67 25.17 -0.90
C GLN A 494 -26.09 26.00 -2.07
N CYS A 495 -26.42 25.63 -3.31
CA CYS A 495 -25.89 26.26 -4.53
C CYS A 495 -25.93 27.79 -4.47
N ASP A 496 -27.09 28.38 -4.15
CA ASP A 496 -27.28 29.83 -4.19
C ASP A 496 -26.34 30.54 -3.20
N THR A 497 -26.25 30.06 -1.96
CA THR A 497 -25.33 30.62 -0.94
C THR A 497 -23.86 30.48 -1.34
N ILE A 498 -23.48 29.41 -2.04
CA ILE A 498 -22.12 29.23 -2.58
C ILE A 498 -21.86 30.24 -3.70
N TYR A 499 -22.84 30.49 -4.56
CA TYR A 499 -22.75 31.50 -5.62
C TYR A 499 -22.70 32.92 -5.04
N ASP A 500 -23.47 33.23 -3.99
CA ASP A 500 -23.41 34.52 -3.27
C ASP A 500 -22.03 34.76 -2.65
N MET A 501 -21.44 33.74 -2.00
CA MET A 501 -20.06 33.80 -1.51
C MET A 501 -19.04 34.02 -2.65
N ILE A 502 -19.19 33.35 -3.81
CA ILE A 502 -18.37 33.64 -5.00
C ILE A 502 -18.55 35.11 -5.44
N HIS A 503 -19.76 35.66 -5.39
CA HIS A 503 -20.00 37.07 -5.72
C HIS A 503 -19.31 38.03 -4.72
N GLN A 504 -19.29 37.71 -3.42
CA GLN A 504 -18.55 38.46 -2.41
C GLN A 504 -17.03 38.38 -2.64
N MET A 505 -16.50 37.17 -2.85
CA MET A 505 -15.08 36.92 -3.12
C MET A 505 -14.61 37.70 -4.37
N GLU A 506 -15.33 37.58 -5.49
CA GLU A 506 -15.04 38.28 -6.75
C GLU A 506 -15.25 39.82 -6.66
N TRP A 507 -15.96 40.32 -5.63
CA TRP A 507 -16.05 41.76 -5.35
C TRP A 507 -14.80 42.24 -4.61
N GLN A 508 -14.41 41.58 -3.52
CA GLN A 508 -13.20 41.93 -2.75
C GLN A 508 -11.92 41.81 -3.60
N LEU A 509 -11.80 40.74 -4.37
CA LEU A 509 -10.67 40.49 -5.27
C LEU A 509 -10.37 41.63 -6.26
N LYS A 510 -11.39 42.41 -6.66
CA LYS A 510 -11.22 43.54 -7.58
C LYS A 510 -10.53 44.74 -6.93
N PHE A 511 -10.65 44.92 -5.61
CA PHE A 511 -9.94 45.96 -4.87
C PHE A 511 -8.46 45.59 -4.67
N GLU A 512 -8.17 44.31 -4.44
CA GLU A 512 -6.79 43.78 -4.38
C GLU A 512 -6.12 43.64 -5.76
N GLY A 513 -6.78 44.04 -6.84
CA GLY A 513 -6.20 44.05 -8.19
C GLY A 513 -6.08 42.69 -8.88
N TYR A 514 -6.81 41.65 -8.43
CA TYR A 514 -6.86 40.38 -9.14
C TYR A 514 -7.54 40.54 -10.51
N ALA A 515 -6.86 40.05 -11.56
CA ALA A 515 -7.38 39.94 -12.91
C ALA A 515 -7.42 38.45 -13.33
N PRO A 516 -8.56 37.93 -13.81
CA PRO A 516 -8.65 36.55 -14.30
C PRO A 516 -7.76 36.29 -15.52
N ASP A 517 -7.03 35.17 -15.51
CA ASP A 517 -6.18 34.76 -16.65
C ASP A 517 -7.01 34.12 -17.76
N THR A 518 -7.61 34.96 -18.61
CA THR A 518 -8.46 34.52 -19.74
C THR A 518 -7.70 33.69 -20.78
N SER A 519 -6.36 33.71 -20.81
CA SER A 519 -5.56 32.85 -21.70
C SER A 519 -5.70 31.35 -21.38
N GLN A 520 -6.21 31.00 -20.20
CA GLN A 520 -6.57 29.62 -19.85
C GLN A 520 -7.84 29.12 -20.54
N VAL A 521 -8.69 30.00 -21.07
CA VAL A 521 -9.94 29.63 -21.75
C VAL A 521 -9.72 29.56 -23.25
N LEU A 522 -9.42 28.35 -23.72
CA LEU A 522 -9.05 28.03 -25.11
C LEU A 522 -10.27 27.94 -26.06
N LEU A 523 -11.28 28.77 -25.84
CA LEU A 523 -12.44 28.90 -26.71
C LEU A 523 -12.34 30.23 -27.48
N ASP A 524 -12.70 30.19 -28.76
CA ASP A 524 -12.83 31.38 -29.58
C ASP A 524 -14.20 32.01 -29.30
N VAL A 525 -14.23 32.78 -28.21
CA VAL A 525 -15.37 33.50 -27.63
C VAL A 525 -14.88 34.83 -27.06
N ASP A 526 -15.78 35.74 -26.71
CA ASP A 526 -15.38 37.02 -26.14
C ASP A 526 -14.76 36.91 -24.73
N GLU A 527 -14.03 37.94 -24.32
CA GLU A 527 -13.29 37.95 -23.05
C GLU A 527 -14.20 37.89 -21.80
N GLU A 528 -15.45 38.32 -21.88
CA GLU A 528 -16.39 38.22 -20.76
C GLU A 528 -16.94 36.79 -20.67
N GLU A 529 -17.24 36.12 -21.78
CA GLU A 529 -17.60 34.69 -21.80
C GLU A 529 -16.44 33.79 -21.30
N LYS A 530 -15.18 34.24 -21.43
CA LYS A 530 -14.00 33.60 -20.79
C LYS A 530 -13.99 33.83 -19.28
N ARG A 531 -14.18 35.07 -18.82
CA ARG A 531 -14.25 35.41 -17.37
C ARG A 531 -15.35 34.66 -16.65
N GLN A 532 -16.56 34.60 -17.22
CA GLN A 532 -17.69 33.86 -16.62
C GLN A 532 -17.40 32.36 -16.48
N ARG A 533 -16.65 31.75 -17.41
CA ARG A 533 -16.19 30.36 -17.27
C ARG A 533 -15.15 30.19 -16.15
N LEU A 534 -14.23 31.13 -15.99
CA LEU A 534 -13.20 31.09 -14.93
C LEU A 534 -13.78 31.33 -13.53
N LYS A 535 -14.85 32.13 -13.41
CA LYS A 535 -15.51 32.43 -12.13
C LYS A 535 -16.05 31.18 -11.42
N TYR A 536 -16.68 30.27 -12.15
CA TYR A 536 -17.33 29.07 -11.58
C TYR A 536 -16.48 27.79 -11.74
N HIS A 537 -15.15 27.91 -11.72
CA HIS A 537 -14.25 26.75 -11.74
C HIS A 537 -14.37 25.95 -10.42
N SER A 538 -14.37 24.61 -10.48
CA SER A 538 -14.57 23.73 -9.31
C SER A 538 -13.75 24.07 -8.05
N GLN A 539 -12.52 24.56 -8.19
CA GLN A 539 -11.71 25.00 -7.03
C GLN A 539 -12.25 26.25 -6.36
N LYS A 540 -12.80 27.22 -7.12
CA LYS A 540 -13.38 28.44 -6.54
C LYS A 540 -14.66 28.09 -5.76
N LEU A 541 -15.53 27.27 -6.35
CA LEU A 541 -16.75 26.74 -5.68
C LEU A 541 -16.40 25.98 -4.39
N ALA A 542 -15.35 25.14 -4.43
CA ALA A 542 -14.82 24.44 -3.27
C ALA A 542 -14.31 25.39 -2.17
N ILE A 543 -13.58 26.46 -2.52
CA ILE A 543 -13.14 27.49 -1.56
C ILE A 543 -14.34 28.20 -0.95
N ALA A 544 -15.29 28.67 -1.75
CA ALA A 544 -16.49 29.37 -1.28
C ALA A 544 -17.31 28.51 -0.30
N PHE A 545 -17.55 27.24 -0.63
CA PHE A 545 -18.20 26.30 0.27
C PHE A 545 -17.41 26.08 1.58
N ALA A 546 -16.08 25.96 1.51
CA ALA A 546 -15.26 25.82 2.69
C ALA A 546 -15.30 27.07 3.60
N LEU A 547 -15.29 28.27 3.02
CA LEU A 547 -15.42 29.54 3.76
C LEU A 547 -16.76 29.66 4.48
N ILE A 548 -17.87 29.18 3.87
CA ILE A 548 -19.19 29.14 4.50
C ILE A 548 -19.24 28.10 5.64
N GLN A 549 -18.68 26.90 5.41
CA GLN A 549 -18.88 25.74 6.31
C GLN A 549 -17.83 25.58 7.41
N THR A 550 -16.82 26.45 7.49
CA THR A 550 -15.72 26.32 8.48
C THR A 550 -15.39 27.65 9.12
N SER A 551 -15.16 27.62 10.44
CA SER A 551 -14.93 28.82 11.25
C SER A 551 -13.76 29.66 10.73
N GLU A 552 -13.81 30.96 11.00
CA GLU A 552 -12.73 31.90 10.81
C GLU A 552 -11.39 31.38 11.38
N GLY A 553 -10.28 31.73 10.72
CA GLY A 553 -8.93 31.22 11.03
C GLY A 553 -8.68 29.72 10.81
N SER A 554 -9.71 28.89 10.57
CA SER A 554 -9.50 27.44 10.43
C SER A 554 -8.89 27.05 9.06
N PRO A 555 -7.97 26.07 9.00
CA PRO A 555 -7.24 25.74 7.77
C PRO A 555 -8.07 24.92 6.79
N VAL A 556 -8.30 25.48 5.60
CA VAL A 556 -9.06 24.87 4.49
C VAL A 556 -8.22 23.82 3.78
N ARG A 557 -8.83 22.69 3.40
CA ARG A 557 -8.19 21.61 2.62
C ARG A 557 -9.02 21.25 1.39
N ILE A 558 -8.34 21.20 0.24
CA ILE A 558 -8.95 20.89 -1.05
C ILE A 558 -8.10 19.84 -1.76
N SER A 559 -8.73 18.86 -2.40
CA SER A 559 -8.05 17.87 -3.26
C SER A 559 -8.62 17.93 -4.68
N ARG A 560 -7.78 17.80 -5.72
CA ARG A 560 -8.18 17.90 -7.14
C ARG A 560 -7.65 16.73 -7.97
N ASN A 561 -8.42 16.29 -8.97
CA ASN A 561 -8.00 15.24 -9.91
C ASN A 561 -7.08 15.75 -11.03
N LEU A 562 -7.00 17.06 -11.24
CA LEU A 562 -6.15 17.71 -12.25
C LEU A 562 -5.06 18.55 -11.58
N ARG A 563 -3.97 18.84 -12.32
CA ARG A 563 -3.02 19.91 -11.98
C ARG A 563 -3.78 21.24 -11.94
N MET A 564 -3.42 22.13 -11.02
CA MET A 564 -4.03 23.45 -10.91
C MET A 564 -3.73 24.30 -12.18
N CYS A 565 -4.53 25.35 -12.43
CA CYS A 565 -4.23 26.35 -13.45
C CYS A 565 -3.72 27.65 -12.81
N SER A 566 -3.04 28.49 -13.60
CA SER A 566 -2.55 29.83 -13.19
C SER A 566 -3.64 30.65 -12.49
N ASP A 567 -4.82 30.76 -13.10
CA ASP A 567 -5.96 31.50 -12.55
C ASP A 567 -6.32 31.03 -11.14
N CYS A 568 -6.53 29.72 -10.94
CA CYS A 568 -6.85 29.17 -9.62
C CYS A 568 -5.72 29.34 -8.61
N HIS A 569 -4.46 29.25 -9.04
CA HIS A 569 -3.30 29.46 -8.17
C HIS A 569 -3.24 30.91 -7.67
N THR A 570 -3.32 31.88 -8.58
CA THR A 570 -3.34 33.32 -8.25
C THR A 570 -4.57 33.71 -7.44
N TYR A 571 -5.75 33.21 -7.80
CA TYR A 571 -6.99 33.41 -7.05
C TYR A 571 -6.86 32.92 -5.59
N THR A 572 -6.29 31.73 -5.37
CA THR A 572 -6.18 31.15 -4.02
C THR A 572 -5.15 31.89 -3.16
N LYS A 573 -4.09 32.47 -3.76
CA LYS A 573 -3.21 33.42 -3.07
C LYS A 573 -4.00 34.61 -2.52
N PHE A 574 -4.72 35.33 -3.36
CA PHE A 574 -5.48 36.50 -2.92
C PHE A 574 -6.55 36.14 -1.88
N ILE A 575 -7.28 35.02 -2.04
CA ILE A 575 -8.26 34.60 -1.02
C ILE A 575 -7.60 34.22 0.31
N SER A 576 -6.40 33.60 0.31
CA SER A 576 -5.67 33.32 1.56
C SER A 576 -5.28 34.59 2.33
N MET A 577 -5.08 35.70 1.61
CA MET A 577 -4.83 37.03 2.17
C MET A 577 -6.13 37.70 2.65
N ILE A 578 -7.12 37.86 1.76
CA ILE A 578 -8.37 38.60 1.99
C ILE A 578 -9.20 38.03 3.15
N TYR A 579 -9.21 36.71 3.32
CA TYR A 579 -9.98 36.01 4.35
C TYR A 579 -9.12 35.48 5.52
N GLU A 580 -7.82 35.81 5.56
CA GLU A 580 -6.86 35.35 6.58
C GLU A 580 -6.90 33.81 6.82
N ARG A 581 -6.92 33.02 5.73
CA ARG A 581 -7.04 31.56 5.78
C ARG A 581 -5.78 30.86 5.26
N GLU A 582 -5.26 29.91 6.02
CA GLU A 582 -4.37 28.89 5.47
C GLU A 582 -5.17 27.94 4.56
N ILE A 583 -4.89 27.95 3.26
CA ILE A 583 -5.57 27.10 2.28
C ILE A 583 -4.57 26.09 1.71
N SER A 584 -4.80 24.80 1.92
CA SER A 584 -3.95 23.72 1.38
C SER A 584 -4.65 23.00 0.24
N VAL A 585 -4.11 23.13 -0.97
CA VAL A 585 -4.62 22.46 -2.18
C VAL A 585 -3.67 21.34 -2.58
N ARG A 586 -4.15 20.09 -2.57
CA ARG A 586 -3.51 18.95 -3.23
C ARG A 586 -3.96 18.91 -4.68
N ASP A 587 -3.04 19.04 -5.61
CA ASP A 587 -3.29 18.72 -7.02
C ASP A 587 -2.77 17.31 -7.35
N ARG A 588 -2.82 16.91 -8.63
CA ARG A 588 -2.38 15.58 -9.08
C ARG A 588 -0.92 15.25 -8.72
N ASN A 589 -0.05 16.26 -8.61
CA ASN A 589 1.40 16.09 -8.51
C ASN A 589 1.97 16.56 -7.16
N ARG A 590 1.38 17.58 -6.52
CA ARG A 590 1.96 18.22 -5.32
C ARG A 590 0.93 18.87 -4.40
N PHE A 591 1.40 19.28 -3.23
CA PHE A 591 0.74 20.26 -2.38
C PHE A 591 1.15 21.69 -2.72
N HIS A 592 0.17 22.57 -2.58
CA HIS A 592 0.28 24.02 -2.61
C HIS A 592 -0.33 24.55 -1.31
N HIS A 593 0.49 25.12 -0.43
CA HIS A 593 0.02 25.77 0.80
C HIS A 593 0.00 27.27 0.57
N PHE A 594 -1.20 27.85 0.54
CA PHE A 594 -1.43 29.28 0.39
C PHE A 594 -1.62 29.91 1.77
N LYS A 595 -0.89 31.00 1.99
CA LYS A 595 -0.93 31.79 3.22
C LYS A 595 -0.42 33.20 2.93
N ASP A 596 -1.11 34.21 3.46
CA ASP A 596 -0.70 35.62 3.45
C ASP A 596 -0.31 36.12 2.03
N GLY A 597 -1.11 35.75 1.01
CA GLY A 597 -0.86 36.11 -0.41
C GLY A 597 0.22 35.28 -1.11
N THR A 598 0.95 34.44 -0.38
CA THR A 598 2.04 33.60 -0.90
C THR A 598 1.60 32.15 -1.14
N CYS A 599 2.44 31.37 -1.83
CA CYS A 599 2.26 29.92 -1.93
C CYS A 599 3.61 29.19 -1.73
N SER A 600 3.58 28.03 -1.07
CA SER A 600 4.77 27.20 -0.79
C SER A 600 5.56 26.76 -2.03
N CYS A 601 4.98 26.83 -3.23
CA CYS A 601 5.65 26.55 -4.49
C CYS A 601 6.53 27.69 -5.03
N LYS A 602 6.39 28.92 -4.50
CA LYS A 602 7.07 30.13 -5.01
C LYS A 602 6.87 30.35 -6.52
N ASP A 603 5.66 30.04 -7.01
CA ASP A 603 5.24 30.11 -8.42
C ASP A 603 6.00 29.16 -9.37
N TYR A 604 6.82 28.25 -8.82
CA TYR A 604 7.51 27.19 -9.55
C TYR A 604 6.82 25.83 -9.34
N TRP A 605 5.88 25.46 -10.21
CA TRP A 605 5.02 24.28 -10.05
C TRP A 605 4.50 23.64 -11.33
#